data_AF-A0A7C1V7A9-F1
#
_entry.id   AF-A0A7C1V7A9-F1
#
_cell.length_a   1.000
_cell.length_b   1.000
_cell.length_c   1.000
_cell.angle_alpha   90.00
_cell.angle_beta   90.00
_cell.angle_gamma   90.00
#
_symmetry.space_group_name_H-M   'P 1'
#
loop_
_entity.id
_entity.type
_entity.pdbx_description
1 polymer ?
#
loop_
_entity_poly.entity_id
_entity_poly.type
_entity_poly.pdbx_seq_one_letter_code
_entity_poly.pdbx_strand_id
1 'polypeptide(L)'
;MTEEMTMAACGLICSSYPVFLAPEYPELAKILVEDFKGKWENVKAEDFHCKGCWGEDNEVWTPNCEIRLCVTDKNYKYCYECQEFPCQKLKNSAKKGKKYEVALERLKNMKKN
;
A
#
# COMPACT_ATOMS: atom_id res chain seq x y z
N MET A 1 -19.60 -6.35 9.30
CA MET A 1 -18.37 -6.87 8.69
C MET A 1 -17.22 -6.20 9.40
N THR A 2 -16.39 -6.96 10.09
CA THR A 2 -15.16 -6.43 10.69
C THR A 2 -14.27 -5.99 9.54
N GLU A 3 -14.03 -4.69 9.39
CA GLU A 3 -12.97 -4.20 8.50
C GLU A 3 -11.65 -4.81 8.98
N GLU A 4 -11.24 -5.92 8.38
CA GLU A 4 -9.90 -6.44 8.58
C GLU A 4 -8.94 -5.37 8.06
N MET A 5 -8.25 -4.71 8.99
CA MET A 5 -7.28 -3.67 8.70
C MET A 5 -6.16 -4.27 7.82
N THR A 6 -6.29 -4.13 6.50
CA THR A 6 -5.31 -4.67 5.56
C THR A 6 -4.08 -3.78 5.58
N MET A 7 -2.96 -4.31 6.07
CA MET A 7 -1.71 -3.59 6.17
C MET A 7 -0.74 -4.02 5.07
N ALA A 8 -0.12 -3.04 4.42
CA ALA A 8 0.93 -3.24 3.43
C ALA A 8 2.27 -3.63 4.07
N ALA A 9 3.20 -4.14 3.25
CA ALA A 9 4.56 -4.51 3.66
C ALA A 9 5.28 -3.41 4.46
N CYS A 10 5.08 -2.14 4.08
CA CYS A 10 5.70 -0.96 4.69
C CYS A 10 4.95 -0.41 5.90
N GLY A 11 3.87 -1.08 6.34
CA GLY A 11 3.06 -0.65 7.48
C GLY A 11 1.93 0.32 7.14
N LEU A 12 1.75 0.71 5.88
CA LEU A 12 0.58 1.51 5.47
C LEU A 12 -0.70 0.69 5.63
N ILE A 13 -1.80 1.34 6.00
CA ILE A 13 -3.11 0.69 6.07
C ILE A 13 -3.81 0.87 4.73
N CYS A 14 -3.92 -0.19 3.93
CA CYS A 14 -4.59 -0.17 2.63
C CYS A 14 -6.07 0.15 2.75
N SER A 15 -6.75 -0.31 3.80
CA SER A 15 -8.17 -0.02 4.04
C SER A 15 -8.49 1.47 4.27
N SER A 16 -7.48 2.33 4.41
CA SER A 16 -7.68 3.78 4.47
C SER A 16 -7.51 4.48 3.11
N TYR A 17 -7.32 3.75 2.01
CA TYR A 17 -7.04 4.33 0.68
C TYR A 17 -8.23 4.16 -0.27
N PRO A 18 -8.71 5.23 -0.92
CA PRO A 18 -9.81 5.14 -1.87
C PRO A 18 -9.54 4.15 -3.01
N VAL A 19 -8.30 4.07 -3.50
CA VAL A 19 -7.94 3.11 -4.58
C VAL A 19 -8.09 1.64 -4.18
N PHE A 20 -7.97 1.31 -2.89
CA PHE A 20 -8.19 -0.04 -2.37
C PHE A 20 -9.67 -0.33 -2.13
N LEU A 21 -10.45 0.71 -1.81
CA LEU A 21 -11.89 0.61 -1.56
C LEU A 21 -12.70 0.63 -2.88
N ALA A 22 -12.19 1.26 -3.92
CA ALA A 22 -12.86 1.41 -5.21
C ALA A 22 -13.49 0.14 -5.82
N PRO A 23 -12.92 -1.07 -5.68
CA PRO A 23 -13.56 -2.29 -6.17
C PRO A 23 -14.91 -2.60 -5.50
N GLU A 24 -15.06 -2.25 -4.23
CA GLU A 24 -16.30 -2.48 -3.45
C GLU A 24 -17.25 -1.27 -3.47
N TYR A 25 -16.72 -0.09 -3.80
CA TYR A 25 -17.41 1.19 -3.72
C TYR A 25 -17.31 1.94 -5.07
N PRO A 26 -18.22 1.66 -6.03
CA PRO A 26 -18.16 2.21 -7.39
C PRO A 26 -18.17 3.76 -7.46
N GLU A 27 -18.76 4.42 -6.47
CA GLU A 27 -18.72 5.88 -6.33
C GLU A 27 -17.30 6.40 -6.10
N LEU A 28 -16.45 5.68 -5.35
CA LEU A 28 -15.05 6.04 -5.17
C LEU A 28 -14.28 5.87 -6.49
N ALA A 29 -14.57 4.83 -7.26
CA ALA A 29 -13.96 4.64 -8.58
C ALA A 29 -14.26 5.83 -9.51
N LYS A 30 -15.50 6.35 -9.50
CA LYS A 30 -15.87 7.54 -10.28
C LYS A 30 -15.13 8.80 -9.84
N ILE A 31 -15.00 9.01 -8.53
CA ILE A 31 -14.22 10.15 -7.99
C ILE A 31 -12.76 10.05 -8.43
N LEU A 32 -12.18 8.85 -8.35
CA LEU A 32 -10.81 8.60 -8.75
C LEU A 32 -10.59 8.81 -10.26
N VAL A 33 -11.52 8.40 -11.12
CA VAL A 33 -11.46 8.71 -12.56
C VAL A 33 -11.32 10.21 -12.79
N GLU A 34 -12.12 11.03 -12.10
CA GLU A 34 -12.02 12.49 -12.22
C GLU A 34 -10.73 13.05 -11.61
N ASP A 35 -10.26 12.52 -10.47
CA ASP A 35 -8.99 12.94 -9.84
C ASP A 35 -7.75 12.67 -10.72
N PHE A 36 -7.82 11.60 -11.53
CA PHE A 36 -6.74 11.15 -12.42
C PHE A 36 -6.90 11.64 -13.86
N LYS A 37 -8.00 12.30 -14.19
CA LYS A 37 -8.25 12.88 -15.52
C LYS A 37 -7.14 13.85 -15.92
N GLY A 38 -6.57 13.64 -17.10
CA GLY A 38 -5.44 14.44 -17.60
C GLY A 38 -4.08 14.10 -16.99
N LYS A 39 -4.00 13.22 -15.98
CA LYS A 39 -2.76 12.64 -15.45
C LYS A 39 -2.52 11.23 -16.00
N TRP A 40 -3.61 10.53 -16.31
CA TRP A 40 -3.62 9.22 -16.94
C TRP A 40 -4.57 9.24 -18.13
N GLU A 41 -4.02 8.96 -19.32
CA GLU A 41 -4.79 8.84 -20.55
C GLU A 41 -5.77 7.66 -20.48
N ASN A 42 -7.02 7.90 -20.89
CA ASN A 42 -8.09 6.89 -20.94
C ASN A 42 -8.39 6.18 -19.61
N VAL A 43 -8.16 6.83 -18.47
CA VAL A 43 -8.49 6.28 -17.14
C VAL A 43 -9.99 5.94 -17.03
N LYS A 44 -10.30 4.75 -16.53
CA LYS A 44 -11.65 4.22 -16.34
C LYS A 44 -11.85 3.69 -14.92
N ALA A 45 -13.11 3.46 -14.56
CA ALA A 45 -13.44 2.94 -13.23
C ALA A 45 -12.83 1.54 -13.00
N GLU A 46 -12.74 0.73 -14.07
CA GLU A 46 -12.21 -0.63 -14.03
C GLU A 46 -10.70 -0.67 -13.72
N ASP A 47 -9.97 0.43 -13.95
CA ASP A 47 -8.55 0.52 -13.63
C ASP A 47 -8.28 0.58 -12.10
N PHE A 48 -9.31 0.85 -11.30
CA PHE A 48 -9.21 0.93 -9.83
C PHE A 48 -9.60 -0.40 -9.18
N HIS A 49 -8.81 -1.44 -9.46
CA HIS A 49 -9.04 -2.81 -9.02
C HIS A 49 -8.08 -3.29 -7.91
N CYS A 50 -7.54 -2.37 -7.10
CA CYS A 50 -6.50 -2.70 -6.12
C CYS A 50 -7.01 -3.60 -4.99
N LYS A 51 -6.39 -4.76 -4.77
CA LYS A 51 -6.67 -5.69 -3.66
C LYS A 51 -5.65 -5.61 -2.53
N GLY A 52 -4.83 -4.56 -2.52
CA GLY A 52 -3.83 -4.30 -1.48
C GLY A 52 -2.47 -4.93 -1.80
N CYS A 53 -1.52 -4.78 -0.87
CA CYS A 53 -0.11 -5.10 -1.11
C CYS A 53 0.18 -6.59 -1.35
N TRP A 54 -0.74 -7.47 -0.95
CA TRP A 54 -0.55 -8.93 -0.95
C TRP A 54 -1.34 -9.65 -2.04
N GLY A 55 -2.05 -8.90 -2.90
CA GLY A 55 -2.67 -9.47 -4.10
C GLY A 55 -1.64 -9.84 -5.17
N GLU A 56 -2.15 -10.41 -6.25
CA GLU A 56 -1.37 -10.67 -7.47
C GLU A 56 -0.85 -9.35 -8.07
N ASP A 57 0.20 -9.41 -8.91
CA ASP A 57 0.85 -8.20 -9.44
C ASP A 57 -0.11 -7.33 -10.26
N ASN A 58 -1.05 -7.93 -10.99
CA ASN A 58 -2.12 -7.23 -11.71
C ASN A 58 -3.23 -6.70 -10.79
N GLU A 59 -3.21 -6.99 -9.50
CA GLU A 59 -4.20 -6.53 -8.52
C GLU A 59 -3.62 -5.54 -7.51
N VAL A 60 -2.34 -5.16 -7.65
CA VAL A 60 -1.65 -4.25 -6.75
C VAL A 60 -1.56 -2.88 -7.42
N TRP A 61 -2.01 -1.82 -6.73
CA TRP A 61 -1.96 -0.45 -7.27
C TRP A 61 -0.56 0.02 -7.71
N THR A 62 0.48 -0.49 -7.05
CA THR A 62 1.88 -0.19 -7.36
C THR A 62 2.69 -1.48 -7.48
N PRO A 63 2.60 -2.21 -8.61
CA PRO A 63 3.26 -3.52 -8.74
C PRO A 63 4.78 -3.41 -8.61
N ASN A 64 5.35 -2.32 -9.13
CA ASN A 64 6.78 -2.02 -9.08
C ASN A 64 7.24 -1.37 -7.75
N CYS A 65 6.48 -1.53 -6.67
CA CYS A 65 6.87 -0.99 -5.37
C CYS A 65 8.11 -1.73 -4.82
N GLU A 66 9.26 -1.04 -4.76
CA GLU A 66 10.53 -1.62 -4.29
C GLU A 66 10.50 -2.20 -2.88
N ILE A 67 9.60 -1.72 -2.01
CA ILE A 67 9.45 -2.25 -0.65
C ILE A 67 8.67 -3.57 -0.69
N ARG A 68 7.58 -3.63 -1.45
CA ARG A 68 6.81 -4.87 -1.64
C ARG A 68 7.71 -5.95 -2.22
N LEU A 69 8.35 -5.66 -3.36
CA LEU A 69 9.25 -6.59 -4.04
C LEU A 69 10.36 -7.10 -3.11
N CYS A 70 10.97 -6.22 -2.32
CA CYS A 70 12.01 -6.59 -1.37
C CYS A 70 11.51 -7.51 -0.24
N VAL A 71 10.27 -7.33 0.21
CA VAL A 71 9.67 -8.14 1.28
C VAL A 71 9.25 -9.50 0.73
N THR A 72 8.65 -9.53 -0.46
CA THR A 72 8.31 -10.77 -1.19
C THR A 72 9.55 -11.61 -1.53
N ASP A 73 10.61 -11.00 -2.07
CA ASP A 73 11.88 -11.68 -2.40
C ASP A 73 12.53 -12.33 -1.17
N LYS A 74 12.42 -11.68 0.00
CA LYS A 74 12.92 -12.20 1.27
C LYS A 74 11.95 -13.14 1.99
N ASN A 75 10.82 -13.48 1.36
CA ASN A 75 9.74 -14.29 1.93
C ASN A 75 9.25 -13.78 3.31
N TYR A 76 9.18 -12.46 3.45
CA TYR A 76 8.60 -11.79 4.61
C TYR A 76 7.19 -11.31 4.30
N LYS A 77 6.39 -11.13 5.35
CA LYS A 77 5.09 -10.46 5.29
C LYS A 77 5.20 -8.98 5.67
N TYR A 78 6.12 -8.57 6.52
CA TYR A 78 6.25 -7.15 6.88
C TYR A 78 7.71 -6.75 6.98
N CYS A 79 8.01 -5.48 6.70
CA CYS A 79 9.40 -5.01 6.78
C CYS A 79 10.03 -5.22 8.15
N TYR A 80 9.25 -5.27 9.24
CA TYR A 80 9.78 -5.45 10.59
C TYR A 80 10.46 -6.81 10.82
N GLU A 81 10.13 -7.81 10.00
CA GLU A 81 10.72 -9.15 10.06
C GLU A 81 12.15 -9.17 9.52
N CYS A 82 12.55 -8.15 8.75
CA CYS A 82 13.91 -8.01 8.28
C CYS A 82 14.89 -7.76 9.45
N GLN A 83 16.05 -8.42 9.40
CA GLN A 83 17.12 -8.24 10.39
C GLN A 83 17.69 -6.82 10.37
N GLU A 84 17.75 -6.19 9.20
CA GLU A 84 18.22 -4.81 9.04
C GLU A 84 17.15 -3.75 9.40
N PHE A 85 15.98 -4.18 9.91
CA PHE A 85 14.89 -3.25 10.18
C PHE A 85 15.20 -2.28 11.33
N PRO A 86 14.90 -0.97 11.18
CA PRO A 86 14.44 -0.31 9.96
C PRO A 86 15.61 0.02 9.01
N CYS A 87 15.57 -0.56 7.81
CA CYS A 87 16.61 -0.37 6.81
C CYS A 87 16.48 0.99 6.10
N GLN A 88 17.52 1.39 5.35
CA GLN A 88 17.56 2.72 4.71
C GLN A 88 16.43 2.91 3.69
N LYS A 89 16.06 1.85 2.94
CA LYS A 89 14.95 1.88 1.97
C LYS A 89 13.63 2.29 2.64
N LEU A 90 13.30 1.67 3.77
CA LEU A 90 12.08 1.99 4.52
C LEU A 90 12.17 3.39 5.15
N LYS A 91 13.32 3.76 5.72
CA LYS A 91 13.55 5.12 6.26
C LYS A 91 13.36 6.20 5.18
N ASN A 92 13.83 5.96 3.96
CA ASN A 92 13.63 6.87 2.84
C ASN A 92 12.16 6.96 2.45
N SER A 93 11.42 5.86 2.47
CA SER A 93 9.98 5.89 2.24
C SER A 93 9.23 6.68 3.32
N ALA A 94 9.64 6.58 4.59
CA ALA A 94 9.04 7.33 5.69
C ALA A 94 9.16 8.85 5.52
N LYS A 95 10.23 9.33 4.86
CA LYS A 95 10.44 10.76 4.56
C LYS A 95 9.51 11.32 3.49
N LYS A 96 8.76 10.49 2.76
CA LYS A 96 7.84 10.93 1.69
C LYS A 96 6.58 11.62 2.22
N GLY A 97 6.36 11.62 3.54
CA GLY A 97 5.25 12.34 4.17
C GLY A 97 4.72 11.67 5.43
N LYS A 98 3.88 12.39 6.17
CA LYS A 98 3.43 12.00 7.52
C LYS A 98 2.82 10.60 7.59
N LYS A 99 2.05 10.21 6.58
CA LYS A 99 1.43 8.88 6.52
C LYS A 99 2.46 7.73 6.48
N TYR A 100 3.60 7.94 5.82
CA TYR A 100 4.67 6.96 5.74
C TYR A 100 5.52 6.93 7.02
N GLU A 101 5.68 8.08 7.69
CA GLU A 101 6.27 8.15 9.03
C GLU A 101 5.46 7.34 10.04
N VAL A 102 4.13 7.54 10.07
CA VAL A 102 3.21 6.78 10.93
C VAL A 102 3.26 5.27 10.62
N ALA A 103 3.37 4.89 9.34
CA ALA A 103 3.54 3.50 8.93
C ALA A 103 4.83 2.88 9.47
N LEU A 104 5.94 3.61 9.44
CA LEU A 104 7.21 3.15 10.04
C LEU A 104 7.07 2.99 11.56
N GLU A 105 6.47 3.94 12.27
CA GLU A 105 6.26 3.83 13.71
C GLU A 105 5.37 2.64 14.08
N ARG A 106 4.33 2.36 13.28
CA ARG A 106 3.49 1.16 13.45
C ARG A 106 4.33 -0.12 13.40
N LEU A 107 5.19 -0.27 12.38
CA LEU A 107 6.07 -1.43 12.25
C LEU A 107 7.09 -1.53 13.40
N LYS A 108 7.61 -0.39 13.89
CA LYS A 108 8.50 -0.37 15.06
C LYS A 108 7.81 -0.88 16.31
N ASN A 109 6.54 -0.54 16.50
CA ASN A 109 5.76 -1.01 17.65
C ASN A 109 5.45 -2.51 17.52
N MET A 110 5.17 -3.00 16.32
CA MET A 110 4.95 -4.43 16.09
C MET A 110 6.19 -5.29 16.35
N LYS A 111 7.40 -4.80 16.03
CA LYS A 111 8.65 -5.55 16.29
C LYS A 111 8.96 -5.75 17.77
N LYS A 112 8.42 -4.90 18.65
CA LYS A 112 8.68 -4.94 20.10
C LYS A 112 7.83 -5.98 20.83
N ASN A 113 6.78 -6.49 20.17
CA ASN A 113 5.87 -7.51 20.67
C ASN A 113 6.27 -8.88 20.10
#